data_AF-A0A8S9N269-F1
#
_entry.id   AF-A0A8S9N269-F1
#
_cell.length_a   1.000
_cell.length_b   1.000
_cell.length_c   1.000
_cell.angle_alpha   90.00
_cell.angle_beta   90.00
_cell.angle_gamma   90.00
#
_symmetry.space_group_name_H-M   'P 1'
#
loop_
_entity.id
_entity.type
_entity.pdbx_description
1 polymer ?
#
loop_
_entity_poly.entity_id
_entity_poly.type
_entity_poly.pdbx_seq_one_letter_code
_entity_poly.pdbx_strand_id
1 'polypeptide(L)'
;MGTRNFTRRESALHSEVEALQWAMENMLQHSTCQSLGTNCKELIAMLKEPHVWPSFATKLERIETLQICFPDFNIIHVPRLSTSPQV
;
A
#
# COMPACT_ATOMS: atom_id res chain seq x y z
N MET A 1 -7.66 -25.45 -14.97
CA MET A 1 -7.83 -23.99 -15.15
C MET A 1 -7.96 -23.34 -13.78
N GLY A 2 -6.97 -22.55 -13.37
CA GLY A 2 -6.82 -22.04 -12.00
C GLY A 2 -7.16 -20.57 -11.88
N THR A 3 -8.39 -20.24 -11.50
CA THR A 3 -8.87 -18.86 -11.33
C THR A 3 -9.01 -18.43 -9.86
N ARG A 4 -8.85 -19.35 -8.89
CA ARG A 4 -9.00 -19.07 -7.46
C ARG A 4 -7.94 -18.12 -6.88
N ASN A 5 -6.77 -18.00 -7.51
CA ASN A 5 -5.67 -17.21 -6.98
C ASN A 5 -5.81 -15.70 -7.25
N PHE A 6 -6.49 -15.31 -8.33
CA PHE A 6 -6.64 -13.90 -8.71
C PHE A 6 -7.59 -13.17 -7.76
N THR A 7 -8.77 -13.75 -7.50
CA THR A 7 -9.75 -13.15 -6.59
C THR A 7 -9.20 -13.00 -5.17
N ARG A 8 -8.47 -14.01 -4.66
CA ARG A 8 -7.86 -13.92 -3.33
C ARG A 8 -6.81 -12.82 -3.24
N ARG A 9 -5.99 -12.64 -4.29
CA ARG A 9 -4.98 -11.57 -4.34
C ARG A 9 -5.61 -10.20 -4.46
N GLU A 10 -6.64 -10.06 -5.29
CA GLU A 10 -7.38 -8.79 -5.43
C GLU A 10 -8.04 -8.38 -4.10
N SER A 11 -8.64 -9.33 -3.38
CA SER A 11 -9.18 -9.06 -2.04
C SER A 11 -8.09 -8.66 -1.04
N ALA A 12 -6.93 -9.32 -1.07
CA ALA A 12 -5.81 -8.95 -0.21
C ALA A 12 -5.30 -7.53 -0.53
N LEU A 13 -5.16 -7.18 -1.82
CA LEU A 13 -4.76 -5.84 -2.24
C LEU A 13 -5.75 -4.77 -1.80
N HIS A 14 -7.06 -5.06 -1.90
CA HIS A 14 -8.08 -4.14 -1.43
C HIS A 14 -7.93 -3.83 0.06
N SER A 15 -7.72 -4.85 0.88
CA SER A 15 -7.48 -4.68 2.32
C SER A 15 -6.16 -3.97 2.61
N GLU A 16 -5.09 -4.24 1.86
CA GLU A 16 -3.80 -3.56 2.02
C GLU A 16 -3.89 -2.06 1.67
N VAL A 17 -4.60 -1.71 0.59
CA VAL A 17 -4.85 -0.31 0.20
C VAL A 17 -5.72 0.40 1.24
N GLU A 18 -6.76 -0.26 1.76
CA GLU A 18 -7.60 0.28 2.83
C GLU A 18 -6.83 0.49 4.12
N ALA A 19 -6.00 -0.48 4.50
CA ALA A 19 -5.14 -0.36 5.67
C ALA A 19 -4.13 0.78 5.51
N LEU A 20 -3.53 0.96 4.33
CA LEU A 20 -2.64 2.08 4.03
C LEU A 20 -3.36 3.43 4.15
N GLN A 21 -4.52 3.56 3.50
CA GLN A 21 -5.32 4.79 3.56
C GLN A 21 -5.72 5.11 5.01
N TRP A 22 -6.22 4.12 5.74
CA TRP A 22 -6.60 4.29 7.13
C TRP A 22 -5.39 4.65 8.01
N ALA A 23 -4.23 4.01 7.80
CA ALA A 23 -3.01 4.34 8.52
C ALA A 23 -2.55 5.78 8.24
N MET A 24 -2.63 6.23 6.99
CA MET A 24 -2.32 7.61 6.62
C MET A 24 -3.28 8.62 7.26
N GLU A 25 -4.58 8.40 7.18
CA GLU A 25 -5.60 9.25 7.79
C GLU A 25 -5.48 9.27 9.33
N ASN A 26 -5.21 8.11 9.94
CA ASN A 26 -5.03 8.00 11.38
C ASN A 26 -3.72 8.64 11.85
N MET A 27 -2.62 8.46 11.11
CA MET A 27 -1.37 9.16 11.40
C MET A 27 -1.55 10.67 11.28
N LEU A 28 -2.33 11.15 10.29
CA LEU A 28 -2.69 12.56 10.15
C LEU A 28 -3.29 13.17 11.41
N GLN A 29 -4.22 12.43 12.01
CA GLN A 29 -5.02 12.94 13.11
C GLN A 29 -4.34 12.74 14.47
N HIS A 30 -3.48 11.73 14.62
CA HIS A 30 -3.02 11.28 15.93
C HIS A 30 -1.50 11.10 16.08
N SER A 31 -0.71 11.16 15.01
CA SER A 31 0.70 10.80 15.08
C SER A 31 1.63 11.76 14.35
N THR A 32 2.88 11.82 14.81
CA THR A 32 3.99 12.47 14.10
C THR A 32 4.73 11.49 13.18
N CYS A 33 4.27 10.24 13.08
CA CYS A 33 4.91 9.24 12.23
C CYS A 33 4.81 9.63 10.76
N GLN A 34 5.97 9.82 10.14
CA GLN A 34 6.12 10.26 8.76
C GLN A 34 6.37 9.11 7.78
N SER A 35 6.48 7.86 8.24
CA SER A 35 6.80 6.77 7.33
C SER A 35 6.02 5.50 7.60
N LEU A 36 5.49 4.89 6.55
CA LEU A 36 4.87 3.57 6.60
C LEU A 36 5.68 2.56 5.78
N GLY A 37 6.07 1.46 6.41
CA GLY A 37 6.69 0.33 5.74
C GLY A 37 5.65 -0.65 5.23
N THR A 38 5.65 -0.95 3.93
CA THR A 38 4.84 -2.03 3.34
C THR A 38 5.71 -3.08 2.68
N ASN A 39 5.34 -4.36 2.82
CA ASN A 39 6.01 -5.47 2.14
C ASN A 39 5.29 -5.93 0.85
N CYS A 40 4.22 -5.21 0.48
CA CYS A 40 3.37 -5.52 -0.65
C CYS A 40 3.90 -4.82 -1.90
N LYS A 41 4.60 -5.56 -2.76
CA LYS A 41 5.15 -5.04 -4.03
C LYS A 41 4.07 -4.52 -4.96
N GLU A 42 2.91 -5.17 -4.98
CA GLU A 42 1.74 -4.75 -5.77
C GLU A 42 1.22 -3.39 -5.29
N LEU A 43 1.14 -3.14 -3.98
CA LEU A 43 0.76 -1.83 -3.44
C LEU A 43 1.73 -0.73 -3.89
N ILE A 44 3.03 -1.01 -3.87
CA ILE A 44 4.05 -0.08 -4.39
C ILE A 44 3.89 0.17 -5.89
N ALA A 45 3.58 -0.87 -6.67
CA ALA A 45 3.32 -0.73 -8.10
C ALA A 45 2.07 0.11 -8.36
N MET A 46 1.00 -0.07 -7.56
CA MET A 46 -0.21 0.74 -7.64
C MET A 46 0.04 2.21 -7.35
N LEU A 47 0.88 2.51 -6.36
CA LEU A 47 1.24 3.90 -6.03
C LEU A 47 2.12 4.53 -7.12
N LYS A 48 2.99 3.76 -7.78
CA LYS A 48 3.83 4.24 -8.88
C LYS A 48 3.04 4.45 -10.18
N GLU A 49 2.12 3.54 -10.47
CA GLU A 49 1.34 3.53 -11.71
C GLU A 49 -0.16 3.37 -11.39
N PRO A 50 -0.81 4.36 -10.77
CA PRO A 50 -2.23 4.24 -10.39
C PRO A 50 -3.15 4.04 -11.60
N HIS A 51 -2.72 4.52 -12.77
CA HIS A 51 -3.46 4.41 -14.03
C HIS A 51 -3.65 2.97 -14.53
N VAL A 52 -2.79 2.02 -14.15
CA VAL A 52 -2.95 0.60 -14.54
C VAL A 52 -3.92 -0.15 -13.63
N TRP A 53 -4.42 0.48 -12.56
CA TRP A 53 -5.32 -0.11 -11.57
C TRP A 53 -6.65 0.66 -11.46
N PRO A 54 -7.47 0.71 -12.51
CA PRO A 54 -8.71 1.49 -12.54
C PRO A 54 -9.69 1.09 -11.43
N SER A 55 -9.70 -0.18 -11.01
CA SER A 55 -10.54 -0.68 -9.90
C SER A 55 -10.22 -0.04 -8.55
N PHE A 56 -9.02 0.54 -8.39
CA PHE A 56 -8.54 1.16 -7.15
C PHE A 56 -8.33 2.67 -7.29
N ALA A 57 -8.66 3.25 -8.44
CA ALA A 57 -8.38 4.66 -8.76
C ALA A 57 -8.85 5.63 -7.67
N THR A 58 -10.09 5.48 -7.19
CA THR A 58 -10.64 6.35 -6.12
C THR A 58 -9.84 6.26 -4.81
N LYS A 59 -9.31 5.08 -4.47
CA LYS A 59 -8.53 4.90 -3.24
C LYS A 59 -7.12 5.46 -3.38
N LEU A 60 -6.54 5.28 -4.56
CA LEU A 60 -5.22 5.81 -4.89
C LEU A 60 -5.24 7.34 -4.96
N GLU A 61 -6.29 7.94 -5.50
CA GLU A 61 -6.47 9.41 -5.52
C GLU A 61 -6.49 10.00 -4.10
N ARG A 62 -7.17 9.33 -3.15
CA ARG A 62 -7.14 9.74 -1.73
C ARG A 62 -5.74 9.63 -1.14
N ILE A 63 -5.02 8.54 -1.40
CA ILE A 63 -3.64 8.36 -0.93
C ILE A 63 -2.72 9.42 -1.52
N GLU A 64 -2.82 9.71 -2.81
CA GLU A 64 -2.07 10.76 -3.50
C GLU A 64 -2.38 12.13 -2.90
N THR A 65 -3.66 12.45 -2.64
CA THR A 65 -4.06 13.68 -1.97
C THR A 65 -3.44 13.79 -0.58
N LEU A 66 -3.44 12.69 0.19
CA LEU A 66 -2.81 12.65 1.51
C LEU A 66 -1.29 12.86 1.42
N GLN A 67 -0.61 12.32 0.41
CA GLN A 67 0.81 12.57 0.17
C GLN A 67 1.09 14.03 -0.22
N ILE A 68 0.22 14.66 -1.01
CA ILE A 68 0.34 16.08 -1.38
C ILE A 68 0.16 16.97 -0.16
N CYS A 69 -0.83 16.68 0.68
CA CYS A 69 -1.05 17.42 1.92
C CYS A 69 0.06 17.22 2.96
N PHE A 70 0.75 16.07 2.90
CA PHE A 70 1.80 15.67 3.86
C PHE A 70 3.03 15.17 3.11
N PRO A 71 3.86 16.07 2.55
CA PRO A 71 5.03 15.69 1.75
C PRO A 71 6.10 14.97 2.55
N ASP A 72 6.10 15.13 3.88
CA ASP A 72 6.98 14.37 4.77
C ASP A 72 6.59 12.89 4.87
N PHE A 73 5.37 12.53 4.45
CA PHE A 73 4.89 11.16 4.51
C PHE A 73 5.51 10.27 3.43
N ASN A 74 6.31 9.28 3.85
CA ASN A 74 7.03 8.39 2.96
C ASN A 74 6.54 6.93 3.07
N ILE A 75 6.22 6.31 1.93
CA ILE A 75 5.86 4.89 1.87
C ILE A 75 7.08 4.11 1.43
N ILE A 76 7.65 3.32 2.35
CA ILE A 76 8.88 2.58 2.11
C ILE A 76 8.51 1.12 1.83
N HIS A 77 9.00 0.59 0.71
CA HIS A 77 8.93 -0.85 0.48
C HIS A 77 9.94 -1.55 1.37
N VAL A 78 9.46 -2.36 2.31
CA VAL A 78 10.29 -3.22 3.16
C VAL A 78 10.25 -4.62 2.57
N PRO A 79 11.31 -5.05 1.84
CA PRO A 79 11.36 -6.41 1.36
C PRO A 79 11.29 -7.35 2.56
N ARG A 80 10.36 -8.31 2.56
CA ARG A 80 10.49 -9.46 3.47
C ARG A 80 11.82 -10.14 3.15
N LEU A 81 12.82 -9.93 4.00
CA LEU A 81 14.01 -10.77 4.05
C LEU A 81 13.52 -12.16 4.48
N SER A 82 13.30 -13.04 3.51
CA SER A 82 13.26 -14.48 3.78
C SER A 82 14.71 -14.92 4.01
N THR A 83 15.23 -14.61 5.18
CA THR A 83 16.46 -15.20 5.69
C THR A 83 16.05 -16.18 6.77
N SER A 84 15.80 -17.43 6.40
CA SER A 84 16.41 -18.52 7.16
C SER A 84 17.73 -18.84 6.49
N PRO A 85 18.87 -18.34 7.00
CA PRO A 85 20.12 -19.06 6.81
C PRO A 85 20.05 -20.24 7.78
N GLN A 86 19.56 -21.39 7.32
CA GLN A 86 19.86 -22.64 8.01
C GLN A 86 21.29 -23.00 7.61
N VAL A 87 22.19 -22.64 8.52
CA VAL A 87 23.54 -23.19 8.66
C VAL A 87 23.49 -24.71 8.80
#